data_AF-A0A354Y949-F1
#
_entry.id   AF-A0A354Y949-F1
#
_cell.length_a   1.000
_cell.length_b   1.000
_cell.length_c   1.000
_cell.angle_alpha   90.00
_cell.angle_beta   90.00
_cell.angle_gamma   90.00
#
_symmetry.space_group_name_H-M   'P 1'
#
loop_
_entity.id
_entity.type
_entity.pdbx_description
1 polymer ?
#
loop_
_entity_poly.entity_id
_entity_poly.type
_entity_poly.pdbx_seq_one_letter_code
_entity_poly.pdbx_strand_id
1 'polypeptide(L)' 'MQPAHDPLFIGVDVGTGSARAGLFDARGRLLGSARHPIRTWYLPGEIVEQSSEDIWQACAAAVTQAVSESAADPARV' A
#
# COMPACT_ATOMS: atom_id res chain seq x y z
N MET A 1 -9.48 -2.06 33.11
CA MET A 1 -9.39 -2.46 31.69
C MET A 1 -8.82 -1.28 30.93
N GLN A 2 -7.72 -1.48 30.20
CA GLN A 2 -7.26 -0.50 29.22
C GLN A 2 -8.36 -0.35 28.14
N PRO A 3 -8.62 0.87 27.62
CA PRO A 3 -9.56 1.00 26.52
C PRO A 3 -9.10 0.11 25.37
N ALA A 4 -9.98 -0.75 24.88
CA ALA A 4 -9.71 -1.51 23.67
C ALA A 4 -9.49 -0.50 22.54
N HIS A 5 -8.31 -0.53 21.95
CA HIS A 5 -8.01 0.35 20.83
C HIS A 5 -8.80 -0.11 19.60
N ASP A 6 -9.43 0.84 18.88
CA ASP A 6 -10.16 0.52 17.65
C ASP A 6 -9.22 -0.17 16.63
N PRO A 7 -9.67 -1.23 15.94
CA PRO A 7 -8.85 -1.92 14.96
C PRO A 7 -8.53 -1.01 13.77
N LEU A 8 -7.33 -1.20 13.22
CA LEU A 8 -6.85 -0.55 12.02
C LEU A 8 -6.82 -1.57 10.87
N PHE A 9 -7.03 -1.10 9.66
CA PHE A 9 -7.09 -1.94 8.45
C PHE A 9 -6.19 -1.34 7.39
N ILE A 10 -5.31 -2.15 6.81
CA ILE A 10 -4.52 -1.76 5.64
C ILE A 10 -5.11 -2.40 4.38
N GLY A 11 -5.48 -1.57 3.41
CA GLY A 11 -5.87 -2.02 2.08
C GLY A 11 -4.71 -1.83 1.11
N VAL A 12 -4.44 -2.81 0.25
CA VAL A 12 -3.43 -2.74 -0.81
C VAL A 12 -4.11 -2.95 -2.16
N ASP A 13 -3.93 -2.00 -3.08
CA ASP A 13 -4.46 -2.01 -4.45
C ASP A 13 -3.29 -2.03 -5.44
N VAL A 14 -3.10 -3.17 -6.11
CA VAL A 14 -2.02 -3.37 -7.09
C VAL A 14 -2.59 -3.17 -8.49
N GLY A 15 -2.42 -1.95 -9.01
CA GLY A 15 -2.76 -1.63 -10.38
C GLY A 15 -1.59 -1.86 -11.34
N THR A 16 -1.87 -1.86 -12.64
CA THR A 16 -0.85 -2.10 -13.68
C THR A 16 0.33 -1.13 -13.60
N GLY A 17 0.13 0.15 -13.28
CA GLY A 17 1.23 1.12 -13.23
C GLY A 17 1.75 1.45 -11.83
N SER A 18 1.14 0.89 -10.77
CA SER A 18 1.45 1.28 -9.39
C SER A 18 0.79 0.39 -8.36
N ALA A 19 1.46 0.17 -7.23
CA ALA A 19 0.83 -0.27 -6.00
C ALA A 19 0.38 0.94 -5.17
N ARG A 20 -0.75 0.81 -4.49
CA ARG A 20 -1.31 1.80 -3.56
C ARG A 20 -1.63 1.12 -2.24
N ALA A 21 -1.52 1.88 -1.15
CA ALA A 21 -1.98 1.43 0.15
C ALA A 21 -2.76 2.55 0.85
N GLY A 22 -3.75 2.15 1.65
CA GLY A 22 -4.50 3.05 2.52
C GLY A 22 -4.72 2.42 3.88
N LEU A 23 -4.45 3.17 4.95
CA LEU A 23 -4.74 2.78 6.32
C LEU A 23 -6.09 3.37 6.75
N PHE A 24 -6.96 2.55 7.31
CA PHE A 24 -8.33 2.93 7.69
C PHE A 24 -8.61 2.57 9.15
N ASP A 25 -9.45 3.36 9.82
CA ASP A 25 -10.08 2.93 11.08
C ASP A 25 -11.33 2.06 10.84
N ALA A 26 -11.87 1.47 11.91
CA ALA A 26 -13.06 0.62 11.86
C ALA A 26 -14.33 1.31 11.33
N ARG A 27 -14.34 2.64 11.23
CA ARG A 27 -15.45 3.42 10.67
C ARG A 27 -15.25 3.71 9.18
N GLY A 28 -14.17 3.19 8.58
CA GLY A 28 -13.81 3.40 7.18
C GLY A 28 -13.14 4.75 6.92
N ARG A 29 -12.72 5.50 7.94
CA ARG A 29 -12.01 6.76 7.73
C ARG A 29 -10.58 6.47 7.30
N LEU A 30 -10.16 7.09 6.19
CA LEU A 30 -8.78 7.04 5.72
C LEU A 30 -7.89 7.86 6.65
N LEU A 31 -6.86 7.22 7.19
CA LEU A 31 -5.89 7.81 8.10
C LEU A 31 -4.60 8.22 7.38
N GLY A 32 -4.16 7.42 6.40
CA GLY A 32 -2.98 7.70 5.57
C GLY A 32 -3.02 6.86 4.30
N SER A 33 -2.38 7.33 3.23
CA SER A 33 -2.38 6.62 1.95
C SER A 33 -1.15 6.96 1.12
N ALA A 34 -0.62 5.98 0.40
CA ALA A 34 0.50 6.20 -0.50
C ALA A 34 0.36 5.44 -1.80
N ARG A 35 1.17 5.83 -2.79
CA ARG A 35 1.24 5.22 -4.11
C ARG A 35 2.69 5.16 -4.57
N HIS A 36 3.11 3.99 -5.03
CA HIS A 36 4.43 3.78 -5.63
C HIS A 36 4.29 3.23 -7.05
N PRO A 37 5.02 3.81 -8.02
CA PRO A 37 5.00 3.32 -9.39
C PRO A 37 5.59 1.91 -9.48
N ILE A 38 5.08 1.12 -10.41
CA ILE A 38 5.67 -0.17 -10.81
C ILE A 38 6.20 0.02 -12.22
N ARG A 39 7.42 -0.45 -12.47
CA ARG A 39 8.03 -0.39 -13.79
C ARG A 39 7.32 -1.35 -14.74
N THR A 40 7.07 -0.86 -15.94
CA THR A 40 6.55 -1.65 -17.06
C THR A 40 7.60 -1.66 -18.17
N TRP A 41 7.92 -2.85 -18.68
CA TRP A 41 8.78 -3.01 -19.84
C TRP A 41 7.92 -3.31 -21.07
N TYR A 42 8.14 -2.54 -22.13
CA TYR A 42 7.57 -2.79 -23.44
C TYR A 42 8.66 -3.38 -24.32
N LEU A 43 8.47 -4.64 -24.72
CA LEU A 43 9.43 -5.40 -25.54
C LEU A 43 8.94 -5.45 -26.99
N PRO A 44 9.80 -5.79 -27.97
CA PRO A 44 9.38 -5.91 -29.36
C PRO A 44 8.16 -6.84 -29.54
N GLY A 45 7.20 -6.43 -30.37
CA GLY A 45 5.90 -7.10 -30.51
C GLY A 45 4.85 -6.56 -29.55
N GLU A 46 3.86 -7.38 -29.21
CA GLU A 46 2.78 -7.05 -28.26
C GLU A 46 3.09 -7.58 -26.84
N ILE A 47 4.34 -7.45 -26.41
CA ILE A 47 4.82 -8.01 -25.14
C ILE A 47 4.97 -6.88 -24.10
N VAL A 48 4.29 -7.05 -22.98
CA VAL A 48 4.33 -6.16 -21.82
C VAL A 48 4.65 -6.97 -20.57
N GLU A 49 5.71 -6.60 -19.87
CA GLU A 49 6.18 -7.32 -18.69
C GLU A 49 6.34 -6.41 -17.48
N GLN A 50 6.26 -7.02 -16.30
CA GLN A 50 6.53 -6.41 -15.00
C GLN A 50 7.27 -7.40 -14.12
N SER A 51 8.14 -6.90 -13.25
CA SER A 51 8.92 -7.71 -12.32
C SER A 51 8.11 -7.95 -11.05
N SER A 52 7.97 -9.21 -10.64
CA SER A 52 7.32 -9.54 -9.35
C SER A 52 8.05 -8.94 -8.16
N GLU A 53 9.39 -8.83 -8.23
CA GLU A 53 10.18 -8.14 -7.20
C GLU A 53 9.82 -6.66 -7.15
N ASP A 54 9.72 -5.99 -8.30
CA ASP A 54 9.39 -4.55 -8.34
C ASP A 54 7.95 -4.29 -7.87
N ILE A 55 7.01 -5.18 -8.22
CA ILE A 55 5.64 -5.15 -7.69
C ILE A 55 5.66 -5.27 -6.16
N TRP A 56 6.40 -6.23 -5.62
CA TRP A 56 6.50 -6.46 -4.17
C TRP A 56 7.11 -5.25 -3.45
N GLN A 57 8.21 -4.69 -3.97
CA GLN A 57 8.84 -3.49 -3.41
C GLN A 57 7.89 -2.29 -3.45
N ALA A 58 7.13 -2.10 -4.53
CA ALA A 58 6.12 -1.03 -4.60
C ALA A 58 5.01 -1.21 -3.56
N CYS A 59 4.55 -2.45 -3.32
CA CYS A 59 3.58 -2.74 -2.26
C CYS A 59 4.13 -2.41 -0.87
N ALA A 60 5.34 -2.89 -0.54
CA ALA A 60 5.99 -2.64 0.73
C ALA A 60 6.22 -1.15 0.99
N ALA A 61 6.69 -0.42 -0.03
CA ALA A 61 6.87 1.02 0.02
C ALA A 61 5.54 1.74 0.26
N ALA A 62 4.47 1.36 -0.46
CA ALA A 62 3.15 1.97 -0.30
C ALA A 62 2.59 1.76 1.11
N VAL A 63 2.68 0.54 1.65
CA VAL A 63 2.24 0.26 3.03
C VAL A 63 3.05 1.07 4.03
N THR A 64 4.37 1.06 3.91
CA THR A 64 5.27 1.77 4.84
C THR A 64 4.96 3.27 4.85
N GLN A 65 4.82 3.88 3.66
CA GLN A 65 4.52 5.30 3.56
C GLN A 65 3.10 5.62 4.06
N ALA A 66 2.09 4.82 3.72
CA ALA A 66 0.72 5.02 4.21
C ALA A 66 0.62 4.95 5.74
N VAL A 67 1.35 4.02 6.38
CA VAL A 67 1.43 3.95 7.85
C VAL A 67 2.16 5.17 8.40
N SER A 68 3.28 5.58 7.82
CA SER A 68 4.04 6.76 8.28
C SER A 68 3.24 8.07 8.21
N GLU A 69 2.37 8.22 7.20
CA GLU A 69 1.53 9.41 7.01
C GLU A 69 0.28 9.39 7.90
N SER A 70 -0.09 8.24 8.47
CA SER A 70 -1.34 8.07 9.24
C SER A 70 -1.28 8.54 10.70
N ALA A 71 -0.08 8.87 11.20
CA ALA A 71 0.20 9.11 12.62
C ALA A 71 -0.18 7.94 13.57
N ALA A 72 -0.56 6.77 13.04
CA ALA A 72 -0.81 5.58 13.83
C ALA A 72 0.50 4.94 14.30
N ASP A 73 0.45 4.25 15.44
CA ASP A 73 1.55 3.40 15.89
C ASP A 73 1.69 2.21 14.91
N PRO A 74 2.84 2.03 14.24
CA PRO A 74 3.06 0.92 13.32
C PRO A 74 2.86 -0.46 13.96
N ALA A 75 3.04 -0.60 15.28
CA ALA A 75 2.83 -1.87 15.99
C ALA A 75 1.34 -2.30 16.06
N ARG A 76 0.42 -1.45 15.60
CA ARG A 76 -1.03 -1.68 15.63
C ARG A 76 -1.63 -2.07 14.27
N VAL A 77 -0.81 -2.18 13.22
CA VAL A 77 -1.25 -2.48 11.85
C VAL A 77 -0.86 -3.90 11.47
#